data_AF-A0A7J7WV72-F1
#
_entry.id   AF-A0A7J7WV72-F1
#
_cell.length_a   1.000
_cell.length_b   1.000
_cell.length_c   1.000
_cell.angle_alpha   90.00
_cell.angle_beta   90.00
_cell.angle_gamma   90.00
#
_symmetry.space_group_name_H-M   'P 1'
#
loop_
_entity.id
_entity.type
_entity.pdbx_description
1 polymer ?
#
loop_
_entity_poly.entity_id
_entity_poly.type
_entity_poly.pdbx_seq_one_letter_code
_entity_poly.pdbx_strand_id
1 'polypeptide(L)'
;MQQIEETLEEMGFLLSLDLHFTDGDYSADDLNALQLISSRTLKLHFNIYRGLHHHVNVMFDYFHLSVVSVTVHASLVALHQPLISFPRPVKTTWLNRNAPAQNRDSVIPTLESVVFGINYTKQLSPDGCSFIIADSFLHHAYHFHYTLCATLLLAFKGLHSYFITVTEEIPSCQKLELEDMDVEARLTELCEEVKKIENPDELAEHINMNFAQLCSLLMALWGQFLEVVTLHEELRLLLAQENHTLRVS
;
A
#
# COMPACT_ATOMS: atom_id res chain seq x y z
N MET A 1 1.36 13.59 -8.39
CA MET A 1 1.29 12.31 -9.12
C MET A 1 2.68 11.72 -9.34
N GLN A 2 3.56 12.41 -10.10
CA GLN A 2 4.87 11.92 -10.52
C GLN A 2 5.74 11.32 -9.40
N GLN A 3 5.88 11.99 -8.26
CA GLN A 3 6.81 11.54 -7.22
C GLN A 3 6.45 10.20 -6.56
N ILE A 4 5.16 9.87 -6.37
CA ILE A 4 4.75 8.61 -5.73
C ILE A 4 4.92 7.44 -6.70
N GLU A 5 4.48 7.65 -7.94
CA GLU A 5 4.62 6.68 -9.02
C GLU A 5 6.09 6.41 -9.34
N GLU A 6 6.90 7.47 -9.54
CA GLU A 6 8.35 7.36 -9.77
C GLU A 6 9.04 6.64 -8.60
N THR A 7 8.71 6.99 -7.35
CA THR A 7 9.29 6.32 -6.18
C THR A 7 8.96 4.83 -6.16
N LEU A 8 7.71 4.46 -6.45
CA LEU A 8 7.27 3.06 -6.44
C LEU A 8 7.78 2.26 -7.65
N GLU A 9 7.97 2.92 -8.80
CA GLU A 9 8.60 2.32 -9.98
C GLU A 9 10.11 2.14 -9.78
N GLU A 10 10.77 3.06 -9.08
CA GLU A 10 12.18 2.92 -8.67
C GLU A 10 12.38 1.85 -7.59
N MET A 11 11.34 1.54 -6.80
CA MET A 11 11.38 0.49 -5.79
C MET A 11 11.45 -0.90 -6.43
N GLY A 12 12.68 -1.43 -6.51
CA GLY A 12 12.93 -2.83 -6.85
C GLY A 12 12.67 -3.74 -5.66
N PHE A 13 11.61 -4.54 -5.71
CA PHE A 13 11.38 -5.59 -4.72
C PHE A 13 12.25 -6.80 -5.04
N LEU A 14 12.99 -7.29 -4.05
CA LEU A 14 13.82 -8.50 -4.18
C LEU A 14 13.32 -9.57 -3.21
N LEU A 15 13.14 -10.79 -3.70
CA LEU A 15 12.87 -11.96 -2.87
C LEU A 15 14.06 -12.91 -2.97
N SER A 16 14.76 -13.10 -1.85
CA SER A 16 15.85 -14.07 -1.74
C SER A 16 15.33 -15.40 -1.19
N LEU A 17 15.70 -16.48 -1.85
CA LEU A 17 15.33 -17.85 -1.52
C LEU A 17 16.61 -18.64 -1.29
N ASP A 18 16.77 -19.11 -0.06
CA ASP A 18 17.97 -19.79 0.39
C ASP A 18 17.69 -21.25 0.68
N LEU A 19 18.37 -22.14 -0.03
CA LEU A 19 18.35 -23.58 0.22
C LEU A 19 19.43 -23.93 1.24
N HIS A 20 18.98 -24.37 2.42
CA HIS A 20 19.84 -24.85 3.48
C HIS A 20 19.75 -26.38 3.62
N PHE A 21 20.84 -26.99 4.08
CA PHE A 21 20.96 -28.44 4.23
C PHE A 21 21.76 -28.80 5.49
N THR A 22 21.46 -29.95 6.08
CA THR A 22 22.26 -30.54 7.16
C THR A 22 22.25 -32.07 7.04
N ASP A 23 23.42 -32.68 7.28
CA ASP A 23 23.57 -34.15 7.37
C ASP A 23 23.33 -34.67 8.81
N GLY A 24 23.13 -33.79 9.78
CA GLY A 24 22.93 -34.13 11.20
C GLY A 24 21.47 -34.22 11.62
N ASP A 25 21.24 -34.63 12.87
CA ASP A 25 19.89 -34.61 13.47
C ASP A 25 19.38 -33.16 13.54
N TYR A 26 18.38 -32.85 12.71
CA TYR A 26 17.75 -31.54 12.70
C TYR A 26 16.88 -31.36 13.96
N SER A 27 17.12 -30.28 14.70
CA SER A 27 16.20 -29.77 15.71
C SER A 27 15.79 -28.34 15.35
N ALA A 28 14.51 -28.00 15.53
CA ALA A 28 13.99 -26.67 15.17
C ALA A 28 14.66 -25.53 15.96
N ASP A 29 15.32 -25.84 17.07
CA ASP A 29 16.01 -24.89 17.95
C ASP A 29 17.49 -24.66 17.57
N ASP A 30 18.05 -25.47 16.66
CA ASP A 30 19.46 -25.36 16.25
C ASP A 30 19.61 -25.00 14.76
N LEU A 31 19.28 -23.75 14.45
CA LEU A 31 19.45 -23.18 13.11
C LEU A 31 20.93 -23.12 12.66
N ASN A 32 21.89 -23.19 13.58
CA ASN A 32 23.31 -23.15 13.26
C ASN A 32 23.81 -24.47 12.65
N ALA A 33 23.07 -25.57 12.81
CA ALA A 33 23.36 -26.85 12.18
C ALA A 33 23.06 -26.86 10.66
N LEU A 34 22.36 -25.83 10.15
CA LEU A 34 22.01 -25.69 8.75
C LEU A 34 23.11 -24.96 7.96
N GLN A 35 23.62 -25.60 6.91
CA GLN A 35 24.55 -24.99 5.97
C GLN A 35 23.78 -24.39 4.79
N LEU A 36 24.04 -23.14 4.44
CA LEU A 36 23.56 -22.53 3.19
C LEU A 36 24.24 -23.20 1.99
N ILE A 37 23.45 -23.79 1.10
CA ILE A 37 23.94 -24.52 -0.08
C ILE A 37 23.80 -23.70 -1.35
N SER A 38 22.67 -23.00 -1.52
CA SER A 38 22.42 -22.21 -2.70
C SER A 38 21.43 -21.10 -2.40
N SER A 39 21.63 -19.94 -3.03
CA SER A 39 20.71 -18.82 -2.98
C SER A 39 20.20 -18.47 -4.39
N ARG A 40 18.97 -17.98 -4.46
CA ARG A 40 18.34 -17.44 -5.68
C ARG A 40 17.63 -16.14 -5.31
N THR A 41 17.87 -15.09 -6.08
CA THR A 41 17.19 -13.81 -5.91
C THR A 41 16.25 -13.57 -7.08
N LEU A 42 14.98 -13.35 -6.78
CA LEU A 42 13.96 -12.94 -7.73
C LEU A 42 13.81 -11.42 -7.68
N LYS A 43 13.92 -10.77 -8.83
CA LYS A 43 13.55 -9.36 -9.00
C LYS A 43 12.06 -9.29 -9.32
N LEU A 44 11.32 -8.65 -8.44
CA LEU A 44 9.87 -8.52 -8.52
C LEU A 44 9.53 -7.09 -8.95
N HIS A 45 8.67 -6.97 -9.97
CA HIS A 45 8.22 -5.69 -10.49
C HIS A 45 6.81 -5.41 -9.98
N PHE A 46 6.67 -4.38 -9.15
CA PHE A 46 5.39 -3.96 -8.62
C PHE A 46 4.80 -2.85 -9.49
N ASN A 47 3.57 -3.04 -9.99
CA ASN A 47 2.82 -1.97 -10.63
C ASN A 47 1.88 -1.34 -9.60
N ILE A 48 1.91 -0.01 -9.45
CA ILE A 48 1.10 0.70 -8.45
C ILE A 48 -0.41 0.50 -8.60
N TYR A 49 -0.88 0.26 -9.83
CA TYR A 49 -2.31 0.13 -10.12
C TYR A 49 -2.77 -1.33 -10.14
N ARG A 50 -2.05 -2.19 -10.86
CA ARG A 50 -2.39 -3.61 -11.00
C ARG A 50 -1.92 -4.44 -9.80
N GLY A 51 -0.85 -4.02 -9.12
CA GLY A 51 -0.14 -4.83 -8.14
C GLY A 51 0.97 -5.69 -8.77
N LEU A 52 1.42 -6.69 -8.02
CA LEU A 52 2.36 -7.73 -8.41
C LEU A 52 1.64 -9.07 -8.31
N HIS A 53 1.55 -9.81 -9.40
CA HIS A 53 1.04 -11.19 -9.41
C HIS A 53 1.98 -12.04 -10.25
N HIS A 54 2.79 -12.86 -9.58
CA HIS A 54 3.90 -13.54 -10.22
C HIS A 54 3.95 -15.00 -9.78
N HIS A 55 4.26 -15.90 -10.72
CA HIS A 55 4.48 -17.31 -10.46
C HIS A 55 5.73 -17.80 -11.18
N VAL A 56 6.63 -18.45 -10.46
CA VAL A 56 7.87 -18.99 -11.02
C VAL A 56 8.32 -20.24 -10.27
N ASN A 57 8.82 -21.22 -11.03
CA ASN A 57 9.54 -22.36 -10.49
C ASN A 57 11.02 -22.00 -10.34
N VAL A 58 11.51 -21.99 -9.11
CA VAL A 58 12.89 -21.68 -8.77
C VAL A 58 13.68 -22.97 -8.61
N MET A 59 14.57 -23.23 -9.57
CA MET A 59 15.42 -24.42 -9.56
C MET A 59 16.72 -24.16 -8.79
N PHE A 60 17.08 -25.12 -7.95
CA PHE A 60 18.33 -25.21 -7.20
C PHE A 60 19.11 -26.43 -7.70
N ASP A 61 20.21 -26.17 -8.42
CA ASP A 61 20.98 -27.18 -9.17
C ASP A 61 21.86 -28.10 -8.29
N TYR A 62 21.63 -28.17 -6.97
CA TYR A 62 22.43 -29.02 -6.08
C TYR A 62 22.09 -30.51 -6.25
N PHE A 63 22.87 -31.41 -5.63
CA PHE A 63 22.92 -32.88 -5.76
C PHE A 63 21.58 -33.66 -5.90
N HIS A 64 20.42 -33.05 -5.64
CA HIS A 64 19.09 -33.64 -5.78
C HIS A 64 18.10 -32.87 -6.68
N LEU A 65 18.53 -31.84 -7.42
CA LEU A 65 17.67 -30.98 -8.26
C LEU A 65 16.38 -30.59 -7.52
N SER A 66 16.49 -29.64 -6.60
CA SER A 66 15.31 -29.14 -5.87
C SER A 66 14.64 -28.03 -6.68
N VAL A 67 13.31 -28.02 -6.69
CA VAL A 67 12.51 -26.96 -7.31
C VAL A 67 11.51 -26.44 -6.29
N VAL A 68 11.50 -25.13 -6.09
CA VAL A 68 10.52 -24.44 -5.25
C VAL A 68 9.59 -23.65 -6.17
N SER A 69 8.31 -24.00 -6.17
CA SER A 69 7.26 -23.21 -6.82
C SER A 69 6.92 -22.01 -5.95
N VAL A 70 7.10 -20.79 -6.48
CA VAL A 70 6.85 -19.54 -5.77
C VAL A 70 5.73 -18.77 -6.47
N THR A 71 4.71 -18.39 -5.71
CA THR A 71 3.67 -17.46 -6.16
C THR A 71 3.65 -16.25 -5.24
N VAL A 72 3.68 -15.05 -5.79
CA VAL A 72 3.65 -13.79 -5.05
C VAL A 72 2.48 -12.97 -5.54
N HIS A 73 1.63 -12.53 -4.62
CA HIS A 73 0.61 -11.53 -4.88
C HIS A 73 0.83 -10.34 -3.93
N ALA A 74 0.80 -9.12 -4.46
CA ALA A 74 0.81 -7.89 -3.69
C ALA A 74 -0.01 -6.82 -4.42
N SER A 75 -0.64 -5.92 -3.67
CA SER A 75 -1.37 -4.77 -4.24
C SER A 75 -1.21 -3.55 -3.34
N LEU A 76 -1.35 -2.35 -3.91
CA LEU A 76 -1.38 -1.13 -3.13
C LEU A 76 -2.74 -1.06 -2.43
N VAL A 77 -2.74 -1.28 -1.13
CA VAL A 77 -3.98 -1.26 -0.32
C VAL A 77 -4.12 -0.02 0.56
N ALA A 78 -3.01 0.65 0.84
CA ALA A 78 -3.00 1.88 1.59
C ALA A 78 -1.74 2.70 1.30
N LEU A 79 -1.91 4.02 1.29
CA LEU A 79 -0.81 4.99 1.38
C LEU A 79 -0.86 5.57 2.80
N HIS A 80 -0.23 4.89 3.74
CA HIS A 80 -0.04 5.43 5.07
C HIS A 80 1.10 6.45 5.03
N GLN A 81 0.86 7.65 5.57
CA GLN A 81 1.95 8.51 6.02
C GLN A 81 2.78 7.72 7.07
N PRO A 82 4.07 8.02 7.29
CA PRO A 82 4.84 7.42 8.38
C PRO A 82 4.32 7.93 9.74
N LEU A 83 3.09 7.57 10.13
CA LEU A 83 2.30 8.25 11.18
C LEU A 83 1.24 7.32 11.85
N ILE A 84 1.43 6.00 11.88
CA ILE A 84 0.56 5.09 12.66
C ILE A 84 0.98 5.08 14.14
N SER A 85 0.99 6.26 14.75
CA SER A 85 0.71 6.47 16.18
C SER A 85 0.87 7.97 16.45
N PHE A 86 -0.11 8.77 16.03
CA PHE A 86 -0.27 10.05 16.70
C PHE A 86 -0.58 9.74 18.18
N PRO A 87 0.29 10.07 19.16
CA PRO A 87 -0.17 10.11 20.52
C PRO A 87 -1.29 11.16 20.53
N ARG A 88 -2.52 10.77 20.92
CA ARG A 88 -3.55 11.76 21.23
C ARG A 88 -2.88 12.81 22.14
N PRO A 89 -3.04 14.12 21.88
CA PRO A 89 -2.46 15.13 22.75
C PRO A 89 -2.84 14.78 24.19
N VAL A 90 -1.85 14.38 24.99
CA VAL A 90 -2.09 14.15 26.40
C VAL A 90 -2.42 15.54 26.94
N LYS A 91 -3.70 15.78 27.28
CA LYS A 91 -4.09 16.98 28.01
C LYS A 91 -3.15 17.09 29.19
N THR A 92 -2.27 18.08 29.18
CA THR A 92 -1.32 18.33 30.27
C THR A 92 -2.11 18.84 31.47
N THR A 93 -2.72 17.92 32.21
CA THR A 93 -3.16 18.18 33.58
C THR A 93 -1.89 18.35 34.41
N TRP A 94 -1.84 19.39 35.23
CA TRP A 94 -0.70 19.87 36.04
C TRP A 94 -0.05 18.83 36.99
N LEU A 95 -0.53 17.58 36.99
CA LEU A 95 -0.17 16.52 37.94
C LEU A 95 0.91 15.55 37.44
N ASN A 96 1.36 15.62 36.18
CA ASN A 96 2.24 14.59 35.62
C ASN A 96 3.69 15.07 35.45
N ARG A 97 4.39 15.27 36.58
CA ARG A 97 5.79 15.77 36.61
C ARG A 97 6.86 14.67 36.54
N ASN A 98 6.48 13.39 36.49
CA ASN A 98 7.41 12.27 36.70
C ASN A 98 7.48 11.24 35.54
N ALA A 99 7.06 11.58 34.32
CA ALA A 99 7.24 10.68 33.18
C ALA A 99 8.69 10.75 32.64
N PRO A 100 9.35 9.62 32.33
CA PRO A 100 10.71 9.60 31.78
C PRO A 100 10.74 10.23 30.37
N ALA A 101 11.84 10.93 30.07
CA ALA A 101 12.05 11.60 28.79
C ALA A 101 12.07 10.59 27.62
N GLN A 102 11.08 10.68 26.73
CA GLN A 102 11.10 9.96 25.46
C GLN A 102 12.11 10.62 24.49
N ASN A 103 12.84 9.77 23.79
CA ASN A 103 13.88 10.11 22.82
C ASN A 103 13.33 11.04 21.72
N ARG A 104 14.01 12.15 21.41
CA ARG A 104 13.46 13.35 20.73
C ARG A 104 13.79 13.46 19.23
N ASP A 105 14.33 12.43 18.59
CA ASP A 105 14.96 12.56 17.27
C ASP A 105 14.08 12.19 16.05
N SER A 106 12.78 11.95 16.23
CA SER A 106 11.83 11.86 15.12
C SER A 106 10.61 12.73 15.41
N VAL A 107 10.64 13.99 14.93
CA VAL A 107 9.46 14.86 14.98
C VAL A 107 8.44 14.32 13.97
N ILE A 108 7.42 13.64 14.49
CA ILE A 108 6.25 13.17 13.75
C ILE A 108 5.51 14.41 13.22
N PRO A 109 5.38 14.59 11.88
CA PRO A 109 4.64 15.72 11.31
C PRO A 109 3.16 15.67 11.73
N THR A 110 2.55 16.84 11.98
CA THR A 110 1.11 16.93 12.26
C THR A 110 0.30 16.68 10.99
N LEU A 111 -0.97 16.25 11.13
CA LEU A 111 -1.86 16.07 9.98
C LEU A 111 -1.97 17.35 9.14
N GLU A 112 -2.12 18.50 9.80
CA GLU A 112 -2.13 19.82 9.14
C GLU A 112 -0.83 20.07 8.34
N SER A 113 0.35 19.74 8.89
CA SER A 113 1.62 19.94 8.19
C SER A 113 1.79 19.04 6.97
N VAL A 114 1.11 17.89 6.93
CA VAL A 114 1.11 17.03 5.74
C VAL A 114 0.09 17.50 4.71
N VAL A 115 -1.11 17.90 5.16
CA VAL A 115 -2.18 18.36 4.27
C VAL A 115 -1.87 19.73 3.67
N PHE A 116 -1.42 20.69 4.48
CA PHE A 116 -1.15 22.07 4.08
C PHE A 116 0.32 22.35 3.77
N GLY A 117 1.23 21.42 4.09
CA GLY A 117 2.67 21.54 3.88
C GLY A 117 3.44 21.95 5.14
N ILE A 118 4.72 21.60 5.18
CA ILE A 118 5.59 21.72 6.38
C ILE A 118 5.76 23.15 6.93
N ASN A 119 5.50 24.16 6.10
CA ASN A 119 5.61 25.57 6.46
C ASN A 119 4.27 26.19 6.85
N TYR A 120 3.20 25.39 6.92
CA TYR A 120 1.89 25.88 7.33
C TYR A 120 1.92 26.33 8.79
N THR A 121 1.40 27.54 9.02
CA THR A 121 1.14 28.07 10.35
C THR A 121 -0.27 28.57 10.41
N LYS A 122 -1.00 28.14 11.44
CA LYS A 122 -2.39 28.50 11.65
C LYS A 122 -2.52 30.01 11.94
N GLN A 123 -3.34 30.70 11.15
CA GLN A 123 -3.57 32.14 11.30
C GLN A 123 -5.02 32.41 11.69
N LEU A 124 -5.21 33.26 12.70
CA LEU A 124 -6.54 33.74 13.10
C LEU A 124 -7.03 34.82 12.14
N SER A 125 -8.32 34.81 11.85
CA SER A 125 -8.98 35.90 11.12
C SER A 125 -8.90 37.21 11.90
N PRO A 126 -9.02 38.38 11.23
CA PRO A 126 -8.95 39.68 11.88
C PRO A 126 -10.00 39.92 12.97
N ASP A 127 -11.16 39.25 12.87
CA ASP A 127 -12.23 39.26 13.88
C ASP A 127 -11.97 38.30 15.06
N GLY A 128 -10.93 37.45 14.97
CA GLY A 128 -10.58 36.43 15.97
C GLY A 128 -11.60 35.28 16.08
N CYS A 129 -12.57 35.20 15.16
CA CYS A 129 -13.65 34.22 15.24
C CYS A 129 -13.37 32.93 14.46
N SER A 130 -12.42 32.94 13.53
CA SER A 130 -12.12 31.80 12.64
C SER A 130 -10.63 31.68 12.35
N PHE A 131 -10.25 30.59 11.70
CA PHE A 131 -8.91 30.42 11.16
C PHE A 131 -8.95 30.57 9.65
N ILE A 132 -7.94 31.25 9.10
CA ILE A 132 -7.79 31.47 7.66
C ILE A 132 -6.61 30.68 7.13
N ILE A 133 -6.75 30.22 5.89
CA ILE A 133 -5.72 29.48 5.15
C ILE A 133 -5.29 30.37 3.99
N ALA A 134 -3.98 30.63 3.85
CA ALA A 134 -3.49 31.32 2.66
C ALA A 134 -3.70 30.44 1.41
N ASP A 135 -4.06 31.05 0.28
CA ASP A 135 -4.40 30.36 -0.96
C ASP A 135 -3.35 29.33 -1.40
N SER A 136 -2.06 29.60 -1.17
CA SER A 136 -0.97 28.68 -1.49
C SER A 136 -1.05 27.36 -0.72
N PHE A 137 -1.41 27.41 0.56
CA PHE A 137 -1.57 26.22 1.40
C PHE A 137 -2.86 25.47 1.07
N LEU A 138 -3.92 26.20 0.72
CA LEU A 138 -5.18 25.61 0.29
C LEU A 138 -5.02 24.88 -1.06
N HIS A 139 -4.31 25.49 -2.01
CA HIS A 139 -3.96 24.87 -3.28
C HIS A 139 -3.11 23.61 -3.09
N HIS A 140 -2.14 23.65 -2.17
CA HIS A 140 -1.35 22.49 -1.81
C HIS A 140 -2.25 21.35 -1.27
N ALA A 141 -3.17 21.66 -0.35
CA ALA A 141 -4.09 20.68 0.22
C ALA A 141 -4.99 20.03 -0.84
N TYR A 142 -5.56 20.81 -1.76
CA TYR A 142 -6.39 20.27 -2.84
C TYR A 142 -5.60 19.42 -3.82
N HIS A 143 -4.39 19.85 -4.20
CA HIS A 143 -3.53 19.06 -5.09
C HIS A 143 -3.06 17.75 -4.42
N PHE A 144 -2.73 17.81 -3.12
CA PHE A 144 -2.38 16.66 -2.30
C PHE A 144 -3.53 15.66 -2.20
N HIS A 145 -4.74 16.15 -1.86
CA HIS A 145 -5.96 15.35 -1.82
C HIS A 145 -6.27 14.69 -3.16
N TYR A 146 -6.32 15.49 -4.25
CA TYR A 146 -6.58 14.99 -5.59
C TYR A 146 -5.60 13.90 -5.99
N THR A 147 -4.30 14.13 -5.82
CA THR A 147 -3.26 13.17 -6.21
C THR A 147 -3.46 11.83 -5.50
N LEU A 148 -3.61 11.83 -4.17
CA LEU A 148 -3.72 10.59 -3.41
C LEU A 148 -5.04 9.87 -3.67
N CYS A 149 -6.16 10.59 -3.77
CA CYS A 149 -7.43 9.98 -4.13
C CYS A 149 -7.39 9.36 -5.52
N ALA A 150 -6.81 10.05 -6.51
CA ALA A 150 -6.66 9.53 -7.86
C ALA A 150 -5.79 8.25 -7.87
N THR A 151 -4.65 8.26 -7.19
CA THR A 151 -3.77 7.07 -7.10
C THR A 151 -4.49 5.88 -6.46
N LEU A 152 -5.19 6.07 -5.34
CA LEU A 152 -5.91 4.99 -4.66
C LEU A 152 -7.09 4.46 -5.50
N LEU A 153 -7.84 5.34 -6.17
CA LEU A 153 -8.92 4.93 -7.05
C LEU A 153 -8.42 4.19 -8.31
N LEU A 154 -7.29 4.63 -8.88
CA LEU A 154 -6.65 3.91 -9.99
C LEU A 154 -6.10 2.55 -9.56
N ALA A 155 -5.56 2.44 -8.34
CA ALA A 155 -5.18 1.15 -7.77
C ALA A 155 -6.38 0.23 -7.56
N PHE A 156 -7.52 0.78 -7.10
CA PHE A 156 -8.76 0.02 -6.98
C PHE A 156 -9.19 -0.51 -8.35
N LYS A 157 -9.25 0.36 -9.36
CA LYS A 157 -9.63 -0.02 -10.72
C LYS A 157 -8.68 -1.05 -11.33
N GLY A 158 -7.37 -0.88 -11.12
CA GLY A 158 -6.35 -1.79 -11.64
C GLY A 158 -6.47 -3.20 -11.03
N LEU A 159 -6.59 -3.28 -9.70
CA LEU A 159 -6.83 -4.54 -9.00
C LEU A 159 -8.17 -5.17 -9.42
N HIS A 160 -9.24 -4.38 -9.48
CA HIS A 160 -10.58 -4.85 -9.87
C HIS A 160 -10.58 -5.43 -11.28
N SER A 161 -9.98 -4.71 -12.25
CA SER A 161 -9.89 -5.16 -13.64
C SER A 161 -9.10 -6.46 -13.76
N TYR A 162 -7.97 -6.56 -13.05
CA TYR A 162 -7.18 -7.79 -13.03
C TYR A 162 -7.93 -8.94 -12.36
N PHE A 163 -8.68 -8.66 -11.29
CA PHE A 163 -9.50 -9.67 -10.62
C PHE A 163 -10.56 -10.22 -11.56
N ILE A 164 -11.28 -9.37 -12.30
CA ILE A 164 -12.24 -9.79 -13.33
C ILE A 164 -11.55 -10.67 -14.39
N THR A 165 -10.41 -10.23 -14.94
CA THR A 165 -9.69 -11.03 -15.94
C THR A 165 -9.34 -12.42 -15.42
N VAL A 166 -8.86 -12.51 -14.17
CA VAL A 166 -8.53 -13.80 -13.55
C VAL A 166 -9.78 -14.67 -13.35
N THR A 167 -10.90 -14.11 -12.91
CA THR A 167 -12.12 -14.89 -12.65
C THR A 167 -12.84 -15.31 -13.93
N GLU A 168 -12.69 -14.56 -15.03
CA GLU A 168 -13.20 -14.94 -16.36
C GLU A 168 -12.40 -16.10 -16.97
N GLU A 169 -11.07 -16.09 -16.83
CA GLU A 169 -10.17 -17.13 -17.34
C GLU A 169 -10.18 -18.42 -16.49
N ILE A 170 -10.72 -18.36 -15.26
CA ILE A 170 -10.78 -19.48 -14.31
C ILE A 170 -12.25 -19.94 -14.15
N PRO A 171 -12.68 -21.04 -14.80
CA PRO A 171 -14.08 -21.48 -14.81
C PRO A 171 -14.69 -21.75 -13.43
N SER A 172 -13.86 -22.09 -12.45
CA SER A 172 -14.30 -22.32 -11.07
C SER A 172 -14.61 -21.03 -10.29
N CYS A 173 -14.14 -19.87 -10.77
CA CYS A 173 -14.34 -18.55 -10.18
C CYS A 173 -15.48 -17.75 -10.84
N GLN A 174 -16.09 -18.30 -11.89
CA GLN A 174 -16.97 -17.60 -12.86
C GLN A 174 -18.31 -17.06 -12.29
N LYS A 175 -18.56 -17.20 -10.99
CA LYS A 175 -19.80 -16.72 -10.32
C LYS A 175 -19.61 -15.53 -9.40
N LEU A 176 -18.42 -14.94 -9.37
CA LEU A 176 -18.14 -13.78 -8.52
C LEU A 176 -18.68 -12.50 -9.19
N GLU A 177 -19.76 -11.94 -8.67
CA GLU A 177 -20.22 -10.60 -9.05
C GLU A 177 -19.46 -9.57 -8.22
N LEU A 178 -18.54 -8.83 -8.86
CA LEU A 178 -17.84 -7.72 -8.24
C LEU A 178 -18.58 -6.41 -8.54
N GLU A 179 -18.78 -5.59 -7.52
CA GLU A 179 -19.36 -4.26 -7.69
C GLU A 179 -18.37 -3.34 -8.43
N ASP A 180 -18.79 -2.83 -9.58
CA ASP A 180 -18.02 -1.84 -10.32
C ASP A 180 -18.22 -0.43 -9.75
N MET A 181 -17.15 0.36 -9.74
CA MET A 181 -17.16 1.75 -9.25
C MET A 181 -16.71 2.68 -10.35
N ASP A 182 -17.54 3.69 -10.64
CA ASP A 182 -17.13 4.82 -11.47
C ASP A 182 -16.11 5.68 -10.73
N VAL A 183 -14.83 5.39 -10.99
CA VAL A 183 -13.70 6.06 -10.34
C VAL A 183 -13.63 7.55 -10.67
N GLU A 184 -14.07 7.97 -11.85
CA GLU A 184 -13.98 9.37 -12.28
C GLU A 184 -15.06 10.20 -11.59
N ALA A 185 -16.29 9.67 -11.56
CA ALA A 185 -17.38 10.25 -10.79
C ALA A 185 -17.03 10.33 -9.30
N ARG A 186 -16.46 9.26 -8.73
CA ARG A 186 -16.07 9.22 -7.31
C ARG A 186 -14.97 10.23 -6.99
N LEU A 187 -13.94 10.36 -7.84
CA LEU A 187 -12.88 11.35 -7.64
C LEU A 187 -13.46 12.77 -7.68
N THR A 188 -14.33 13.05 -8.64
CA THR A 188 -14.99 14.35 -8.79
C THR A 188 -15.81 14.70 -7.55
N GLU A 189 -16.63 13.76 -7.06
CA GLU A 189 -17.41 13.92 -5.84
C GLU A 189 -16.52 14.27 -4.63
N LEU A 190 -15.46 13.49 -4.40
CA LEU A 190 -14.54 13.71 -3.28
C LEU A 190 -13.88 15.10 -3.35
N CYS A 191 -13.50 15.56 -4.54
CA CYS A 191 -12.89 16.87 -4.72
C CYS A 191 -13.88 18.02 -4.49
N GLU A 192 -15.14 17.87 -4.90
CA GLU A 192 -16.17 18.88 -4.68
C GLU A 192 -16.60 18.98 -3.20
N GLU A 193 -16.65 17.86 -2.47
CA GLU A 193 -16.95 17.88 -1.02
C GLU A 193 -15.87 18.61 -0.22
N VAL A 194 -14.58 18.35 -0.52
CA VAL A 194 -13.45 18.97 0.17
C VAL A 194 -13.41 20.50 -0.01
N LYS A 195 -13.87 21.02 -1.16
CA LYS A 195 -13.95 22.47 -1.44
C LYS A 195 -15.02 23.20 -0.62
N LYS A 196 -15.98 22.49 -0.05
CA LYS A 196 -17.06 23.07 0.77
C LYS A 196 -16.65 23.34 2.21
N ILE A 197 -15.47 22.89 2.62
CA ILE A 197 -15.00 22.96 4.01
C ILE A 197 -14.11 24.19 4.18
N GLU A 198 -14.56 25.11 5.02
CA GLU A 198 -13.86 26.38 5.28
C GLU A 198 -12.89 26.28 6.48
N ASN A 199 -13.22 25.46 7.47
CA ASN A 199 -12.40 25.33 8.67
C ASN A 199 -11.15 24.45 8.38
N PRO A 200 -9.92 24.91 8.70
CA PRO A 200 -8.70 24.16 8.40
C PRO A 200 -8.60 22.81 9.10
N ASP A 201 -9.11 22.70 10.33
CA ASP A 201 -9.05 21.47 11.13
C ASP A 201 -10.00 20.44 10.52
N GLU A 202 -11.23 20.87 10.23
CA GLU A 202 -12.24 20.05 9.58
C GLU A 202 -11.79 19.61 8.19
N LEU A 203 -11.13 20.50 7.43
CA LEU A 203 -10.62 20.20 6.10
C LEU A 203 -9.54 19.11 6.15
N ALA A 204 -8.58 19.24 7.06
CA ALA A 204 -7.53 18.26 7.25
C ALA A 204 -8.09 16.89 7.69
N GLU A 205 -9.03 16.88 8.64
CA GLU A 205 -9.71 15.67 9.10
C GLU A 205 -10.53 15.01 7.98
N HIS A 206 -11.25 15.80 7.18
CA HIS A 206 -12.07 15.28 6.10
C HIS A 206 -11.24 14.70 4.95
N ILE A 207 -10.13 15.35 4.58
CA ILE A 207 -9.15 14.79 3.63
C ILE A 207 -8.63 13.44 4.12
N ASN A 208 -8.26 13.35 5.40
CA ASN A 208 -7.78 12.09 5.99
C ASN A 208 -8.88 11.01 6.02
N MET A 209 -10.13 11.40 6.29
CA MET A 209 -11.27 10.48 6.25
C MET A 209 -11.50 9.93 4.83
N ASN A 210 -11.41 10.76 3.79
CA ASN A 210 -11.50 10.33 2.40
C ASN A 210 -10.43 9.28 2.07
N PHE A 211 -9.18 9.49 2.51
CA PHE A 211 -8.12 8.49 2.33
C PHE A 211 -8.41 7.19 3.06
N ALA A 212 -8.82 7.26 4.34
CA ALA A 212 -9.15 6.08 5.12
C ALA A 212 -10.28 5.24 4.47
N GLN A 213 -11.30 5.91 3.94
CA GLN A 213 -12.39 5.27 3.21
C GLN A 213 -11.89 4.56 1.94
N LEU A 214 -11.11 5.24 1.10
CA LEU A 214 -10.55 4.63 -0.12
C LEU A 214 -9.62 3.45 0.20
N CYS A 215 -8.76 3.58 1.21
CA CYS A 215 -7.93 2.47 1.69
C CYS A 215 -8.78 1.29 2.18
N SER A 216 -9.90 1.55 2.86
CA SER A 216 -10.80 0.47 3.31
C SER A 216 -11.46 -0.28 2.14
N LEU A 217 -11.83 0.43 1.07
CA LEU A 217 -12.35 -0.18 -0.17
C LEU A 217 -11.29 -1.06 -0.84
N LEU A 218 -10.06 -0.55 -0.96
CA LEU A 218 -8.93 -1.30 -1.50
C LEU A 218 -8.60 -2.55 -0.66
N MET A 219 -8.56 -2.42 0.67
CA MET A 219 -8.35 -3.54 1.58
C MET A 219 -9.44 -4.60 1.46
N ALA A 220 -10.70 -4.20 1.32
CA ALA A 220 -11.82 -5.11 1.14
C ALA A 220 -11.72 -5.86 -0.21
N LEU A 221 -11.45 -5.15 -1.31
CA LEU A 221 -11.26 -5.75 -2.63
C LEU A 221 -10.06 -6.72 -2.62
N TRP A 222 -8.96 -6.33 -1.98
CA TRP A 222 -7.79 -7.19 -1.81
C TRP A 222 -8.08 -8.45 -1.01
N GLY A 223 -8.88 -8.34 0.06
CA GLY A 223 -9.35 -9.50 0.82
C GLY A 223 -10.14 -10.48 -0.05
N GLN A 224 -11.11 -9.98 -0.80
CA GLN A 224 -11.90 -10.80 -1.73
C GLN A 224 -11.03 -11.45 -2.81
N PHE A 225 -10.08 -10.68 -3.36
CA PHE A 225 -9.10 -11.21 -4.32
C PHE A 225 -8.35 -12.40 -3.72
N LEU A 226 -7.75 -12.22 -2.53
CA LEU A 226 -6.98 -13.27 -1.88
C LEU A 226 -7.80 -14.52 -1.57
N GLU A 227 -9.06 -14.38 -1.14
CA GLU A 227 -9.95 -15.53 -0.88
C GLU A 227 -10.17 -16.39 -2.12
N VAL A 228 -10.21 -15.78 -3.30
CA VAL A 228 -10.50 -16.48 -4.56
C VAL A 228 -9.24 -17.03 -5.21
N VAL A 229 -8.14 -16.27 -5.18
CA VAL A 229 -6.95 -16.57 -5.99
C VAL A 229 -5.89 -17.38 -5.25
N THR A 230 -5.88 -17.36 -3.91
CA THR A 230 -4.82 -17.98 -3.14
C THR A 230 -4.93 -19.50 -3.22
N LEU A 231 -3.82 -20.15 -3.59
CA LEU A 231 -3.71 -21.61 -3.78
C LEU A 231 -4.51 -22.19 -4.96
N HIS A 232 -5.03 -21.34 -5.84
CA HIS A 232 -5.73 -21.80 -7.04
C HIS A 232 -4.74 -22.30 -8.11
N GLU A 233 -4.84 -23.58 -8.50
CA GLU A 233 -3.87 -24.22 -9.39
C GLU A 233 -3.95 -23.67 -10.83
N GLU A 234 -5.16 -23.35 -11.31
CA GLU A 234 -5.36 -22.80 -12.67
C GLU A 234 -4.72 -21.42 -12.80
N LEU A 235 -4.78 -20.60 -11.75
CA LEU A 235 -4.10 -19.31 -11.72
C LEU A 235 -2.57 -19.44 -11.81
N ARG A 236 -2.00 -20.46 -11.16
CA ARG A 236 -0.54 -20.70 -11.24
C ARG A 236 -0.12 -21.00 -12.67
N LEU A 237 -0.92 -21.78 -13.40
CA LEU A 237 -0.67 -22.08 -14.81
C LEU A 237 -0.76 -20.83 -15.68
N LEU A 238 -1.79 -20.00 -15.47
CA LEU A 238 -1.95 -18.72 -16.17
C LEU A 238 -0.74 -17.80 -15.95
N LEU A 239 -0.35 -17.60 -14.69
CA LEU A 239 0.81 -16.78 -14.33
C LEU A 239 2.14 -17.35 -14.83
N ALA A 240 2.29 -18.68 -14.86
CA ALA A 240 3.47 -19.33 -15.44
C ALA A 240 3.60 -19.01 -16.94
N GLN A 241 2.47 -19.03 -17.68
CA GLN A 241 2.43 -18.71 -19.10
C GLN A 241 2.70 -17.23 -19.39
N GLU A 242 2.12 -16.32 -18.61
CA GLU A 242 2.40 -14.88 -18.71
C GLU A 242 3.90 -14.60 -18.51
N ASN A 243 4.50 -15.17 -17.46
CA ASN A 243 5.92 -14.98 -17.15
C ASN A 243 6.83 -15.64 -18.20
N HIS A 244 6.45 -16.79 -18.76
CA HIS A 244 7.20 -17.38 -19.87
C HIS A 244 7.21 -16.43 -21.06
N THR A 245 6.05 -15.94 -21.47
CA THR A 245 5.88 -15.03 -22.62
C THR A 245 6.75 -13.79 -22.48
N LEU A 246 6.73 -13.13 -21.32
CA LEU A 246 7.55 -11.95 -21.04
C LEU A 246 9.07 -12.21 -21.08
N ARG A 247 9.51 -13.46 -20.90
CA ARG A 247 10.93 -13.84 -20.96
C ARG A 247 11.41 -14.17 -22.37
N VAL A 248 10.50 -14.56 -23.27
CA VAL A 248 10.84 -14.95 -24.65
C VAL A 248 10.45 -13.89 -25.69
N SER A 249 9.68 -12.87 -25.31
CA SER A 249 9.39 -11.66 -26.11
C SER A 249 10.52 -10.64 -26.02
#